data_AF-A0AB33JF15-F1
#
_entry.id   AF-A0AB33JF15-F1
#
_cell.length_a   1.000
_cell.length_b   1.000
_cell.length_c   1.000
_cell.angle_alpha   90.00
_cell.angle_beta   90.00
_cell.angle_gamma   90.00
#
_symmetry.space_group_name_H-M   'P 1'
#
loop_
_entity.id
_entity.type
_entity.pdbx_description
1 polymer ?
#
loop_
_entity_poly.entity_id
_entity_poly.type
_entity_poly.pdbx_seq_one_letter_code
_entity_poly.pdbx_strand_id
1 'polypeptide(L)'
;MDARQMRDIPIADFLNAMGIHPARQRGNALWYSAPYRTERTPSFKVDTNKNVWFDFGIGKGGDIFDLAGEFIGSGDFLLRAAFIAKRGTCPLPIMERPQRNEEKEPVFEDIWVRPLQDSKLLGYLRKRGIFADIAITNCEEV
;
A
#
# COMPACT_ATOMS: atom_id res chain seq x y z
N MET A 1 2.24 29.98 -7.21
CA MET A 1 2.56 29.26 -5.96
C MET A 1 4.05 28.96 -5.98
N ASP A 2 4.81 29.38 -4.96
CA ASP A 2 6.25 29.09 -4.85
C ASP A 2 6.49 27.68 -4.28
N ALA A 3 7.65 27.08 -4.55
CA ALA A 3 8.00 25.73 -4.11
C ALA A 3 8.01 25.58 -2.58
N ARG A 4 8.39 26.64 -1.85
CA ARG A 4 8.32 26.68 -0.38
C ARG A 4 6.89 26.57 0.12
N GLN A 5 5.98 27.37 -0.45
CA GLN A 5 4.56 27.33 -0.11
C GLN A 5 3.91 25.97 -0.42
N MET A 6 4.39 25.28 -1.46
CA MET A 6 3.92 23.93 -1.77
C MET A 6 4.29 22.92 -0.68
N ARG A 7 5.50 23.03 -0.08
CA ARG A 7 5.91 22.13 1.02
C ARG A 7 5.09 22.33 2.29
N ASP A 8 4.52 23.50 2.47
CA ASP A 8 3.66 23.82 3.62
C ASP A 8 2.23 23.29 3.46
N ILE A 9 1.85 22.81 2.27
CA ILE A 9 0.55 22.15 2.06
C ILE A 9 0.51 20.88 2.93
N PRO A 10 -0.47 20.74 3.84
CA PRO A 10 -0.60 19.51 4.62
C PRO A 10 -0.89 18.33 3.69
N ILE A 11 -0.06 17.28 3.77
CA ILE A 11 -0.22 16.07 2.96
C ILE A 11 -1.59 15.42 3.20
N ALA A 12 -2.09 15.50 4.45
CA ALA A 12 -3.42 15.03 4.80
C ALA A 12 -4.52 15.74 3.98
N ASP A 13 -4.43 17.07 3.86
CA ASP A 13 -5.39 17.87 3.10
C ASP A 13 -5.24 17.63 1.59
N PHE A 14 -4.00 17.49 1.11
CA PHE A 14 -3.71 17.15 -0.28
C PHE A 14 -4.34 15.80 -0.68
N LEU A 15 -4.20 14.78 0.17
CA LEU A 15 -4.82 13.47 -0.04
C LEU A 15 -6.35 13.56 0.05
N ASN A 16 -6.88 14.33 1.01
CA ASN A 16 -8.31 14.53 1.17
C ASN A 16 -8.95 15.21 -0.05
N ALA A 17 -8.27 16.21 -0.64
CA ALA A 17 -8.70 16.87 -1.88
C ALA A 17 -8.73 15.91 -3.09
N MET A 18 -8.00 14.80 -3.03
CA MET A 18 -8.04 13.72 -4.01
C MET A 18 -9.06 12.61 -3.67
N GLY A 19 -9.86 12.78 -2.62
CA GLY A 19 -10.84 11.78 -2.16
C GLY A 19 -10.20 10.58 -1.45
N ILE A 20 -8.95 10.72 -0.99
CA ILE A 20 -8.23 9.67 -0.27
C ILE A 20 -8.31 9.96 1.22
N HIS A 21 -9.13 9.17 1.91
CA HIS A 21 -9.38 9.32 3.35
C HIS A 21 -8.57 8.32 4.18
N PRO A 22 -8.17 8.68 5.41
CA PRO A 22 -7.44 7.78 6.28
C PRO A 22 -8.32 6.61 6.72
N ALA A 23 -7.76 5.40 6.70
CA ALA A 23 -8.38 4.20 7.24
C ALA A 23 -8.31 4.14 8.78
N ARG A 24 -7.27 4.74 9.37
CA ARG A 24 -7.08 4.79 10.83
C ARG A 24 -6.26 6.00 11.25
N GLN A 25 -6.52 6.52 12.45
CA GLN A 25 -5.70 7.54 13.09
C GLN A 25 -5.17 7.06 14.44
N ARG A 26 -3.91 7.37 14.74
CA ARG A 26 -3.30 7.18 16.07
C ARG A 26 -2.41 8.38 16.40
N GLY A 27 -2.90 9.27 17.26
CA GLY A 27 -2.25 10.55 17.52
C GLY A 27 -2.10 11.35 16.22
N ASN A 28 -0.87 11.75 15.90
CA ASN A 28 -0.53 12.53 14.70
C ASN A 28 -0.20 11.66 13.48
N ALA A 29 -0.36 10.33 13.60
CA ALA A 29 -0.17 9.40 12.51
C ALA A 29 -1.52 9.04 11.88
N LEU A 30 -1.70 9.39 10.62
CA LEU A 30 -2.80 8.96 9.78
C LEU A 30 -2.33 7.77 8.92
N TRP A 31 -3.13 6.72 8.90
CA TRP A 31 -2.87 5.51 8.12
C TRP A 31 -3.87 5.42 6.97
N TYR A 32 -3.34 5.24 5.77
CA TYR A 32 -4.08 5.15 4.52
C TYR A 32 -3.75 3.82 3.83
N SER A 33 -4.65 3.38 2.95
CA SER A 33 -4.25 2.47 1.90
C SER A 33 -3.39 3.23 0.89
N ALA A 34 -2.26 2.66 0.49
CA ALA A 34 -1.34 3.24 -0.48
C ALA A 34 -2.09 3.70 -1.75
N PRO A 35 -2.05 4.98 -2.11
CA PRO A 35 -3.02 5.55 -3.06
C PRO A 35 -2.78 5.12 -4.52
N TYR A 36 -1.57 4.62 -4.81
CA TYR A 36 -1.09 4.17 -6.12
C TYR A 36 -1.08 2.65 -6.30
N ARG A 37 -1.54 1.84 -5.32
CA ARG A 37 -1.63 0.38 -5.44
C ARG A 37 -2.80 -0.20 -4.65
N THR A 38 -3.24 -1.40 -5.02
CA THR A 38 -4.27 -2.12 -4.26
C THR A 38 -3.63 -2.85 -3.10
N GLU A 39 -4.09 -2.59 -1.87
CA GLU A 39 -3.63 -3.31 -0.68
C GLU A 39 -4.77 -3.63 0.28
N ARG A 40 -4.66 -4.78 0.97
CA ARG A 40 -5.66 -5.24 1.95
C ARG A 40 -5.50 -4.54 3.30
N THR A 41 -4.27 -4.24 3.69
CA THR A 41 -3.94 -3.65 4.99
C THR A 41 -3.28 -2.29 4.75
N PRO A 42 -3.80 -1.20 5.34
CA PRO A 42 -3.20 0.13 5.25
C PRO A 42 -1.74 0.12 5.67
N SER A 43 -0.85 0.51 4.77
CA SER A 43 0.61 0.57 5.02
C SER A 43 1.21 1.94 4.74
N PHE A 44 0.40 2.89 4.26
CA PHE A 44 0.83 4.26 4.00
C PHE A 44 0.56 5.13 5.23
N LYS A 45 1.61 5.72 5.80
CA LYS A 45 1.54 6.56 6.99
C LYS A 45 1.85 8.01 6.64
N VAL A 46 1.00 8.93 7.09
CA VAL A 46 1.27 10.38 7.10
C VAL A 46 1.46 10.83 8.55
N ASP A 47 2.56 11.52 8.82
CA ASP A 47 2.82 12.20 10.08
C ASP A 47 2.42 13.67 9.94
N THR A 48 1.32 14.07 10.56
CA THR A 48 0.74 15.41 10.41
C THR A 48 1.56 16.51 11.08
N ASN A 49 2.37 16.17 12.08
CA ASN A 49 3.24 17.15 12.74
C ASN A 49 4.45 17.49 11.88
N LYS A 50 5.03 16.48 11.25
CA LYS A 50 6.23 16.64 10.41
C LYS A 50 5.90 16.95 8.96
N ASN A 51 4.64 16.82 8.57
CA ASN A 51 4.15 16.91 7.20
C ASN A 51 4.95 16.02 6.22
N VAL A 52 5.17 14.76 6.61
CA VAL A 52 5.89 13.76 5.81
C VAL A 52 5.07 12.49 5.72
N TRP A 53 5.34 11.70 4.69
CA TRP A 53 4.72 10.39 4.48
C TRP A 53 5.75 9.27 4.40
N PHE A 54 5.30 8.05 4.65
CA PHE A 54 6.07 6.83 4.46
C PHE A 54 5.15 5.66 4.10
N ASP A 55 5.43 4.95 3.00
CA ASP A 55 4.79 3.69 2.61
C ASP A 55 5.66 2.52 3.07
N PHE A 56 5.15 1.77 4.05
CA PHE A 56 5.83 0.61 4.60
C PHE A 56 5.87 -0.61 3.65
N GLY A 57 4.99 -0.68 2.66
CA GLY A 57 4.98 -1.78 1.69
C GLY A 57 6.01 -1.65 0.57
N ILE A 58 6.46 -0.42 0.25
CA ILE A 58 7.55 -0.21 -0.73
C ILE A 58 8.82 0.41 -0.12
N GLY A 59 8.79 0.80 1.15
CA GLY A 59 9.95 1.36 1.86
C GLY A 59 10.34 2.77 1.40
N LYS A 60 9.38 3.54 0.87
CA LYS A 60 9.61 4.92 0.40
C LYS A 60 8.89 5.92 1.28
N GLY A 61 9.37 7.15 1.30
CA GLY A 61 8.74 8.26 1.98
C GLY A 61 9.40 9.57 1.62
N GLY A 62 8.85 10.67 2.13
CA GLY A 62 9.39 11.99 1.84
C GLY A 62 8.37 13.10 2.07
N ASP A 63 8.57 14.20 1.37
CA ASP A 63 7.66 15.34 1.38
C ASP A 63 6.56 15.21 0.30
N ILE A 64 5.78 16.28 0.12
CA ILE A 64 4.71 16.33 -0.88
C ILE A 64 5.22 16.22 -2.34
N PHE A 65 6.45 16.64 -2.64
CA PHE A 65 7.05 16.49 -3.98
C PHE A 65 7.45 15.04 -4.24
N ASP A 66 7.99 14.37 -3.22
CA ASP A 66 8.28 12.94 -3.32
C ASP A 66 6.98 12.15 -3.51
N LEU A 67 5.92 12.53 -2.78
CA LEU A 67 4.59 11.93 -2.95
C LEU A 67 4.05 12.14 -4.37
N ALA A 68 4.11 13.38 -4.87
CA ALA A 68 3.70 13.70 -6.23
C ALA A 68 4.49 12.91 -7.27
N GLY A 69 5.79 12.72 -7.03
CA GLY A 69 6.67 11.89 -7.85
C GLY A 69 6.21 10.44 -7.94
N GLU A 70 5.81 9.85 -6.82
CA GLU A 70 5.25 8.49 -6.79
C GLU A 70 3.90 8.40 -7.52
N PHE A 71 3.05 9.43 -7.44
CA PHE A 71 1.78 9.46 -8.18
C PHE A 71 1.96 9.49 -9.69
N ILE A 72 2.93 10.26 -10.18
CA ILE A 72 3.16 10.46 -11.63
C ILE A 72 4.25 9.53 -12.20
N GLY A 73 4.97 8.81 -11.35
CA GLY A 73 6.11 7.96 -11.74
C GLY A 73 7.29 8.74 -12.31
N SER A 74 7.50 10.00 -11.88
CA SER A 74 8.54 10.88 -12.45
C SER A 74 9.42 11.54 -11.39
N GLY A 75 10.71 11.64 -11.72
CA GLY A 75 11.72 12.42 -11.00
C GLY A 75 11.69 13.92 -11.29
N ASP A 76 10.98 14.34 -12.35
CA ASP A 76 11.00 15.72 -12.83
C ASP A 76 10.29 16.66 -11.85
N PHE A 77 11.04 17.64 -11.34
CA PHE A 77 10.55 18.60 -10.36
C PHE A 77 9.39 19.45 -10.88
N LEU A 78 9.43 19.89 -12.14
CA LEU A 78 8.38 20.73 -12.71
C LEU A 78 7.08 19.95 -12.88
N LEU A 79 7.17 18.68 -13.28
CA LEU A 79 5.98 17.81 -13.38
C LEU A 79 5.36 17.56 -11.99
N ARG A 80 6.19 17.35 -10.95
CA ARG A 80 5.72 17.21 -9.57
C ARG A 80 5.03 18.48 -9.08
N ALA A 81 5.64 19.64 -9.28
CA ALA A 81 5.08 20.94 -8.92
C ALA A 81 3.74 21.22 -9.63
N ALA A 82 3.67 20.92 -10.93
CA ALA A 82 2.45 21.07 -11.71
C ALA A 82 1.33 20.15 -11.21
N PHE A 83 1.66 18.91 -10.85
CA PHE A 83 0.69 17.97 -10.26
C PHE A 83 0.13 18.48 -8.93
N ILE A 84 1.01 18.97 -8.04
CA ILE A 84 0.61 19.54 -6.74
C ILE A 84 -0.28 20.75 -6.96
N ALA A 85 0.09 21.69 -7.82
CA ALA A 85 -0.70 22.90 -8.10
C ALA A 85 -2.10 22.56 -8.64
N LYS A 86 -2.21 21.56 -9.52
CA LYS A 86 -3.48 21.13 -10.11
C LYS A 86 -4.41 20.47 -9.09
N ARG A 87 -3.86 19.71 -8.14
CA ARG A 87 -4.62 18.89 -7.18
C ARG A 87 -4.81 19.57 -5.83
N GLY A 88 -3.93 20.49 -5.44
CA GLY A 88 -3.93 21.18 -4.15
C GLY A 88 -4.79 22.45 -4.07
N THR A 89 -5.34 22.93 -5.19
CA THR A 89 -6.02 24.25 -5.24
C THR A 89 -7.55 24.17 -5.38
N CYS A 90 -8.16 22.98 -5.42
CA CYS A 90 -9.61 22.86 -5.59
C CYS A 90 -10.20 21.74 -4.72
N PRO A 91 -11.26 22.00 -3.94
CA PRO A 91 -12.18 20.96 -3.54
C PRO A 91 -12.94 20.55 -4.81
N LEU A 92 -12.36 19.63 -5.59
CA LEU A 92 -13.08 19.00 -6.68
C LEU A 92 -14.09 18.02 -6.09
N PRO A 93 -15.27 17.88 -6.70
CA PRO A 93 -16.29 16.97 -6.23
C PRO A 93 -15.72 15.56 -6.15
N ILE A 94 -16.07 14.89 -5.06
CA ILE A 94 -15.74 13.52 -4.71
C ILE A 94 -15.88 12.66 -5.97
N MET A 95 -14.75 12.20 -6.51
CA MET A 95 -14.79 11.08 -7.44
C MET A 95 -15.00 9.87 -6.55
N GLU A 96 -16.26 9.48 -6.37
CA GLU A 96 -16.60 8.21 -5.73
C GLU A 96 -15.83 7.14 -6.50
N ARG A 97 -14.75 6.62 -5.90
CA ARG A 97 -14.20 5.36 -6.34
C ARG A 97 -15.36 4.38 -6.21
N PRO A 98 -15.79 3.71 -7.29
CA PRO A 98 -16.69 2.60 -7.13
C PRO A 98 -16.02 1.70 -6.10
N GLN A 99 -16.69 1.46 -4.97
CA GLN A 99 -16.34 0.34 -4.12
C GLN A 99 -16.63 -0.87 -5.00
N ARG A 100 -15.63 -1.24 -5.80
CA ARG A 100 -15.60 -2.54 -6.44
C ARG A 100 -15.49 -3.47 -5.25
N ASN A 101 -16.62 -4.02 -4.85
CA ASN A 101 -16.63 -5.30 -4.16
C ASN A 101 -15.94 -6.24 -5.14
N GLU A 102 -14.61 -6.30 -5.07
CA GLU A 102 -13.83 -7.31 -5.75
C GLU A 102 -14.19 -8.60 -5.04
N GLU A 103 -15.27 -9.23 -5.51
CA GLU A 103 -15.33 -10.67 -5.53
C GLU A 103 -14.05 -11.09 -6.26
N LYS A 104 -13.03 -11.47 -5.48
CA LYS A 104 -11.73 -11.84 -6.02
C LYS A 104 -11.95 -13.07 -6.85
N GLU A 105 -11.95 -12.90 -8.17
CA GLU A 105 -11.76 -14.03 -9.07
C GLU A 105 -10.48 -14.75 -8.62
N PRO A 106 -10.53 -16.09 -8.45
CA PRO A 106 -9.36 -16.83 -8.03
C PRO A 106 -8.25 -16.63 -9.07
N VAL A 107 -7.08 -16.16 -8.61
CA VAL A 107 -5.90 -15.89 -9.45
C VAL A 107 -5.36 -17.17 -10.12
N PHE A 108 -5.75 -18.33 -9.60
CA PHE A 108 -5.39 -19.64 -10.10
C PHE A 108 -6.65 -20.50 -10.20
N GLU A 109 -6.78 -21.21 -11.32
CA GLU A 109 -7.79 -22.23 -11.55
C GLU A 109 -7.17 -23.61 -11.31
N ASP A 110 -7.98 -24.61 -10.94
CA ASP A 110 -7.58 -26.01 -10.76
C ASP A 110 -6.50 -26.33 -9.69
N ILE A 111 -6.59 -25.71 -8.52
CA ILE A 111 -5.77 -26.08 -7.35
C ILE A 111 -6.31 -27.34 -6.68
N TRP A 112 -5.46 -28.36 -6.48
CA TRP A 112 -5.82 -29.60 -5.79
C TRP A 112 -5.02 -29.75 -4.50
N VAL A 113 -5.73 -29.98 -3.40
CA VAL A 113 -5.12 -30.20 -2.09
C VAL A 113 -5.11 -31.70 -1.79
N ARG A 114 -3.97 -32.22 -1.33
CA ARG A 114 -3.81 -33.64 -0.97
C ARG A 114 -2.91 -33.83 0.25
N PRO A 115 -2.93 -35.00 0.91
CA PRO A 115 -2.00 -35.28 2.01
C PRO A 115 -0.54 -35.17 1.58
N LEU A 116 0.33 -34.73 2.50
CA LEU A 116 1.78 -34.65 2.31
C LEU A 116 2.38 -36.04 2.01
N GLN A 117 2.95 -36.22 0.82
CA GLN A 117 3.52 -37.46 0.30
C GLN A 117 4.83 -37.26 -0.47
N ASP A 118 5.15 -36.04 -0.89
CA ASP A 118 6.34 -35.70 -1.66
C ASP A 118 7.61 -35.91 -0.83
N SER A 119 8.47 -36.78 -1.34
CA SER A 119 9.72 -37.16 -0.68
C SER A 119 10.71 -36.00 -0.48
N LYS A 120 10.68 -34.97 -1.33
CA LYS A 120 11.56 -33.80 -1.21
C LYS A 120 11.05 -32.89 -0.09
N LEU A 121 9.73 -32.65 -0.02
CA LEU A 121 9.11 -31.89 1.07
C LEU A 121 9.34 -32.57 2.42
N LEU A 122 9.09 -33.89 2.52
CA LEU A 122 9.37 -34.67 3.73
C LEU A 122 10.87 -34.65 4.10
N GLY A 123 11.76 -34.72 3.10
CA GLY A 123 13.20 -34.61 3.30
C GLY A 123 13.63 -33.23 3.84
N TYR A 124 13.01 -32.15 3.34
CA TYR A 124 13.25 -30.79 3.83
C TYR A 124 12.78 -30.62 5.29
N LEU A 125 11.58 -31.08 5.60
CA LEU A 125 10.99 -31.02 6.94
C LEU A 125 11.83 -31.81 7.96
N ARG A 126 12.32 -32.99 7.56
CA ARG A 126 13.23 -33.79 8.40
C ARG A 126 14.53 -33.05 8.72
N LYS A 127 15.12 -32.35 7.74
CA LYS A 127 16.32 -31.50 7.96
C LYS A 127 16.04 -30.34 8.95
N ARG A 128 14.79 -29.90 9.06
CA ARG A 128 14.35 -28.89 10.03
C ARG A 128 13.92 -29.48 11.38
N GLY A 129 14.09 -30.78 11.58
CA GLY A 129 13.73 -31.47 12.83
C GLY A 129 12.24 -31.79 12.95
N ILE A 130 11.48 -31.72 11.86
CA ILE A 130 10.06 -32.07 11.83
C ILE A 130 9.94 -33.49 11.29
N PHE A 131 9.43 -34.41 12.12
CA PHE A 131 9.24 -35.78 11.74
C PHE A 131 8.01 -35.96 10.82
N ALA A 132 8.05 -37.01 10.00
CA ALA A 132 7.05 -37.23 8.96
C ALA A 132 5.65 -37.50 9.52
N ASP A 133 5.54 -38.16 10.66
CA ASP A 133 4.28 -38.34 11.40
C ASP A 133 3.66 -37.00 11.78
N ILE A 134 4.46 -36.07 12.34
CA ILE A 134 4.00 -34.72 12.69
C ILE A 134 3.63 -33.95 11.42
N ALA A 135 4.45 -34.02 10.37
CA ALA A 135 4.22 -33.30 9.13
C ALA A 135 2.97 -33.77 8.37
N ILE A 136 2.78 -35.09 8.20
CA ILE A 136 1.66 -35.68 7.46
C ILE A 136 0.34 -35.43 8.19
N THR A 137 0.33 -35.42 9.52
CA THR A 137 -0.88 -35.11 10.29
C THR A 137 -1.29 -33.64 10.23
N ASN A 138 -0.34 -32.72 10.01
CA ASN A 138 -0.58 -31.27 10.15
C ASN A 138 -0.41 -30.49 8.84
N CYS A 139 -0.05 -31.13 7.72
CA CYS A 139 0.25 -30.46 6.47
C CYS A 139 -0.37 -31.19 5.28
N GLU A 140 -0.74 -30.39 4.28
CA GLU A 140 -1.26 -30.83 2.99
C GLU A 140 -0.40 -30.19 1.89
N GLU A 141 -0.32 -30.84 0.73
CA GLU A 141 0.32 -30.30 -0.48
C GLU A 141 -0.74 -29.67 -1.37
N VAL A 142 -0.36 -28.57 -1.99
CA VAL A 142 -1.18 -27.75 -2.88
C VAL A 142 -0.48 -27.63 -4.22
#